data_AF-A0A8C1PJA9-F1
#
_entry.id   AF-A0A8C1PJA9-F1
#
_cell.length_a   1.000
_cell.length_b   1.000
_cell.length_c   1.000
_cell.angle_alpha   90.00
_cell.angle_beta   90.00
_cell.angle_gamma   90.00
#
_symmetry.space_group_name_H-M   'P 1'
#
loop_
_entity.id
_entity.type
_entity.pdbx_description
1 polymer ?
#
loop_
_entity_poly.entity_id
_entity_poly.type
_entity_poly.pdbx_seq_one_letter_code
_entity_poly.pdbx_strand_id
1 'polypeptide(L)'
;MAFEAIVKKQVVKIKEPCIKCIDLVVQELINTVRQCSNKLDSFPRLREETERIVTSHIRDRESKAKEQVLLLIDVQLAYINTNHEDFIGFAKYVQIFVIRKGWLTINNISIMKGGAKEYWFVLTAESLSWFKDDEEKEKKYMLPLDNLKVRDVEKSFMSSKHMFAIFNTEQRNVFKDNRFLELACDTLEEVESWRASLLRAGVYPERASSGPSENFSMDPQLERKVETIRNLVDSYMAIVNKCIRDLMPKSIMHLMINNVKEFINAELLAQLYSAGDQNALMDESQEQVQRREEVLRTHHALKEALAIIGDISTTTVSTPLPPPVDNSWLSPVSSPIPFKSQLHSCHFHGRIYKRRQNASPEMNR
;
A
#
# COMPACT_ATOMS: atom_id res chain seq x y z
N MET A 1 -28.14 5.84 17.67
CA MET A 1 -27.33 6.70 18.57
C MET A 1 -25.96 6.10 18.89
N ALA A 2 -25.84 4.93 19.52
CA ALA A 2 -24.51 4.36 19.87
C ALA A 2 -23.62 4.03 18.66
N PHE A 3 -24.16 3.34 17.65
CA PHE A 3 -23.45 3.04 16.40
C PHE A 3 -22.88 4.31 15.73
N GLU A 4 -23.74 5.30 15.48
CA GLU A 4 -23.35 6.58 14.85
C GLU A 4 -22.26 7.31 15.64
N ALA A 5 -22.38 7.40 16.96
CA ALA A 5 -21.39 8.05 17.81
C ALA A 5 -20.02 7.38 17.71
N ILE A 6 -19.98 6.04 17.69
CA ILE A 6 -18.73 5.28 17.57
C ILE A 6 -18.14 5.44 16.17
N VAL A 7 -18.95 5.31 15.11
CA VAL A 7 -18.50 5.52 13.73
C VAL A 7 -17.88 6.91 13.57
N LYS A 8 -18.59 7.97 13.98
CA LYS A 8 -18.07 9.34 13.90
C LYS A 8 -16.75 9.49 14.65
N LYS A 9 -16.64 8.92 15.86
CA LYS A 9 -15.41 8.94 16.64
C LYS A 9 -14.24 8.23 15.94
N GLN A 10 -14.50 7.14 15.21
CA GLN A 10 -13.46 6.43 14.46
C GLN A 10 -13.10 7.16 13.16
N VAL A 11 -14.07 7.72 12.43
CA VAL A 11 -13.84 8.48 11.20
C VAL A 11 -12.98 9.72 11.46
N VAL A 12 -13.16 10.42 12.58
CA VAL A 12 -12.31 11.57 12.96
C VAL A 12 -10.82 11.19 13.04
N LYS A 13 -10.49 9.97 13.48
CA LYS A 13 -9.09 9.51 13.59
C LYS A 13 -8.42 9.31 12.23
N ILE A 14 -9.18 9.28 11.14
CA ILE A 14 -8.65 9.16 9.76
C ILE A 14 -8.00 10.48 9.29
N LYS A 15 -8.32 11.62 9.93
CA LYS A 15 -7.77 12.93 9.54
C LYS A 15 -6.24 12.95 9.57
N GLU A 16 -5.65 12.54 10.69
CA GLU A 16 -4.20 12.57 10.88
C GLU A 16 -3.40 11.73 9.86
N PRO A 17 -3.71 10.45 9.60
CA PRO A 17 -2.99 9.68 8.59
C PRO A 17 -3.17 10.23 7.16
N CYS A 18 -4.30 10.85 6.84
CA CYS A 18 -4.50 11.50 5.54
C CYS A 18 -3.62 12.75 5.37
N ILE A 19 -3.52 13.60 6.40
CA ILE A 19 -2.62 14.76 6.40
C ILE A 19 -1.16 14.30 6.28
N LYS A 20 -0.76 13.29 7.06
CA LYS A 20 0.58 12.72 7.00
C LYS A 20 0.93 12.16 5.62
N CYS A 21 -0.04 11.55 4.93
CA CYS A 21 0.15 11.07 3.56
C CYS A 21 0.47 12.23 2.60
N ILE A 22 -0.22 13.36 2.73
CA ILE A 22 0.06 14.57 1.95
C ILE A 22 1.47 15.08 2.26
N ASP A 23 1.85 15.16 3.54
CA ASP A 23 3.19 15.63 3.96
C ASP A 23 4.32 14.81 3.34
N LEU A 24 4.16 13.48 3.32
CA LEU A 24 5.13 12.56 2.71
C LEU A 24 5.26 12.80 1.20
N VAL A 25 4.14 13.03 0.51
CA VAL A 25 4.16 13.33 -0.94
C VAL A 25 4.80 14.69 -1.20
N VAL A 26 4.53 15.70 -0.38
CA VAL A 26 5.18 17.02 -0.49
C VAL A 26 6.68 16.90 -0.33
N GLN A 27 7.12 16.15 0.68
CA GLN A 27 8.55 15.93 0.92
C GLN A 27 9.22 15.28 -0.29
N GLU A 28 8.60 14.25 -0.86
CA GLU A 28 9.15 13.57 -2.04
C GLU A 28 9.12 14.45 -3.30
N LEU A 29 8.09 15.26 -3.47
CA LEU A 29 7.99 16.19 -4.58
C LEU A 29 9.07 17.28 -4.51
N ILE A 30 9.31 17.85 -3.33
CA ILE A 30 10.40 18.82 -3.10
C ILE A 30 11.76 18.17 -3.35
N ASN A 31 11.96 16.93 -2.90
CA ASN A 31 13.20 16.17 -3.17
C ASN A 31 13.42 15.97 -4.67
N THR A 32 12.36 15.64 -5.42
CA THR A 32 12.42 15.46 -6.88
C THR A 32 12.79 16.76 -7.58
N VAL A 33 12.21 17.89 -7.15
CA VAL A 33 12.54 19.22 -7.68
C VAL A 33 14.02 19.53 -7.45
N ARG A 34 14.54 19.30 -6.23
CA ARG A 34 15.97 19.47 -5.90
C ARG A 34 16.90 18.60 -6.75
N GLN A 35 16.52 17.35 -7.00
CA GLN A 35 17.31 16.46 -7.85
C GLN A 35 17.36 16.97 -9.30
N CYS A 36 16.26 17.53 -9.79
CA CYS A 36 16.17 18.08 -11.13
C CYS A 36 16.92 19.41 -11.26
N SER A 37 16.83 20.29 -10.25
CA SER A 37 17.49 21.60 -10.22
C SER A 37 19.01 21.51 -10.11
N ASN A 38 19.58 20.41 -9.59
CA ASN A 38 21.03 20.15 -9.65
C ASN A 38 21.60 20.17 -11.09
N LYS A 39 20.76 19.98 -12.13
CA LYS A 39 21.20 20.14 -13.53
C LYS A 39 21.47 21.60 -13.91
N LEU A 40 21.10 22.55 -13.06
CA LEU A 40 21.27 23.99 -13.24
C LEU A 40 22.49 24.53 -12.47
N ASP A 41 23.40 23.68 -11.99
CA ASP A 41 24.59 24.09 -11.22
C ASP A 41 25.52 25.07 -11.96
N SER A 42 25.43 25.13 -13.29
CA SER A 42 26.12 26.14 -14.09
C SER A 42 25.64 27.57 -13.82
N PHE A 43 24.39 27.75 -13.34
CA PHE A 43 23.75 29.03 -13.05
C PHE A 43 23.14 29.00 -11.63
N PRO A 44 23.96 29.21 -10.58
CA PRO A 44 23.54 29.00 -9.19
C PRO A 44 22.32 29.82 -8.78
N ARG A 45 22.24 31.08 -9.23
CA ARG A 45 21.11 31.97 -8.92
C ARG A 45 19.81 31.53 -9.60
N LEU A 46 19.88 31.13 -10.87
CA LEU A 46 18.74 30.53 -11.58
C LEU A 46 18.25 29.27 -10.86
N ARG A 47 19.17 28.42 -10.42
CA ARG A 47 18.85 27.20 -9.66
C ARG A 47 18.09 27.54 -8.37
N GLU A 48 18.65 28.41 -7.53
CA GLU A 48 18.05 28.81 -6.25
C GLU A 48 16.65 29.40 -6.45
N GLU A 49 16.50 30.29 -7.43
CA GLU A 49 15.23 30.96 -7.69
C GLU A 49 14.17 30.02 -8.26
N THR A 50 14.57 29.08 -9.13
CA THR A 50 13.69 28.02 -9.62
C THR A 50 13.22 27.12 -8.48
N GLU A 51 14.14 26.68 -7.61
CA GLU A 51 13.80 25.87 -6.44
C GLU A 51 12.83 26.62 -5.52
N ARG A 52 13.09 27.92 -5.27
CA ARG A 52 12.27 28.78 -4.42
C ARG A 52 10.84 28.90 -4.95
N ILE A 53 10.68 29.25 -6.22
CA ILE A 53 9.38 29.46 -6.87
C ILE A 53 8.57 28.15 -6.87
N VAL A 54 9.17 27.06 -7.34
CA VAL A 54 8.46 25.77 -7.43
C VAL A 54 8.12 25.23 -6.03
N THR A 55 9.03 25.36 -5.06
CA THR A 55 8.75 24.95 -3.67
C THR A 55 7.62 25.77 -3.06
N SER A 56 7.59 27.09 -3.31
CA SER A 56 6.51 27.96 -2.84
C SER A 56 5.16 27.53 -3.43
N HIS A 57 5.11 27.22 -4.73
CA HIS A 57 3.90 26.71 -5.38
C HIS A 57 3.46 25.36 -4.79
N ILE A 58 4.39 24.43 -4.56
CA ILE A 58 4.10 23.14 -3.90
C ILE A 58 3.45 23.35 -2.52
N ARG A 59 3.94 24.32 -1.73
CA ARG A 59 3.36 24.62 -0.40
C ARG A 59 1.96 25.23 -0.47
N ASP A 60 1.67 26.06 -1.47
CA ASP A 60 0.29 26.52 -1.72
C ASP A 60 -0.63 25.34 -2.08
N ARG A 61 -0.17 24.44 -2.95
CA ARG A 61 -0.93 23.25 -3.35
C ARG A 61 -1.12 22.26 -2.21
N GLU A 62 -0.14 22.12 -1.32
CA GLU A 62 -0.25 21.35 -0.08
C GLU A 62 -1.41 21.86 0.78
N SER A 63 -1.50 23.17 1.01
CA SER A 63 -2.57 23.77 1.82
C SER A 63 -3.95 23.45 1.24
N LYS A 64 -4.13 23.66 -0.07
CA LYS A 64 -5.39 23.36 -0.78
C LYS A 64 -5.75 21.87 -0.75
N ALA A 65 -4.77 20.99 -0.90
CA ALA A 65 -5.00 19.54 -0.84
C ALA A 65 -5.42 19.08 0.57
N LYS A 66 -4.79 19.64 1.62
CA LYS A 66 -5.16 19.35 3.01
C LYS A 66 -6.59 19.80 3.30
N GLU A 67 -6.97 21.00 2.88
CA GLU A 67 -8.34 21.51 3.04
C GLU A 67 -9.37 20.61 2.34
N GLN A 68 -9.13 20.25 1.08
CA GLN A 68 -10.04 19.38 0.33
C GLN A 68 -10.20 18.00 0.98
N VAL A 69 -9.11 17.39 1.44
CA VAL A 69 -9.15 16.07 2.07
C VAL A 69 -9.88 16.13 3.41
N LEU A 70 -9.69 17.18 4.19
CA LEU A 70 -10.44 17.38 5.44
C LEU A 70 -11.93 17.56 5.16
N LEU A 71 -12.30 18.31 4.12
CA LEU A 71 -13.68 18.43 3.67
C LEU A 71 -14.28 17.08 3.27
N LEU A 72 -13.55 16.24 2.53
CA LEU A 72 -14.00 14.89 2.18
C LEU A 72 -14.28 14.03 3.41
N ILE A 73 -13.44 14.14 4.45
CA ILE A 73 -13.66 13.45 5.72
C ILE A 73 -14.86 14.03 6.47
N ASP A 74 -15.05 15.35 6.45
CA ASP A 74 -16.20 16.01 7.06
C ASP A 74 -17.52 15.62 6.38
N VAL A 75 -17.51 15.37 5.07
CA VAL A 75 -18.65 14.78 4.35
C VAL A 75 -18.97 13.36 4.87
N GLN A 76 -17.96 12.53 5.12
CA GLN A 76 -18.15 11.20 5.73
C GLN A 76 -18.70 11.29 7.16
N LEU A 77 -18.42 12.37 7.88
CA LEU A 77 -18.97 12.63 9.21
C LEU A 77 -20.40 13.18 9.16
N ALA A 78 -20.74 13.95 8.14
CA ALA A 78 -22.04 14.60 8.02
C ALA A 78 -23.18 13.60 7.84
N TYR A 79 -22.95 12.52 7.10
CA TYR A 79 -23.97 11.52 6.82
C TYR A 79 -23.44 10.09 6.83
N ILE A 80 -24.09 9.23 7.60
CA ILE A 80 -23.82 7.78 7.65
C ILE A 80 -24.83 7.06 6.75
N ASN A 81 -24.37 6.57 5.60
CA ASN A 81 -25.23 5.89 4.65
C ASN A 81 -25.42 4.40 5.00
N THR A 82 -26.45 4.08 5.78
CA THR A 82 -26.80 2.69 6.12
C THR A 82 -27.49 1.93 4.98
N ASN A 83 -27.75 2.57 3.84
CA ASN A 83 -28.32 1.92 2.65
C ASN A 83 -27.22 1.49 1.65
N HIS A 84 -25.95 1.68 1.98
CA HIS A 84 -24.83 1.27 1.14
C HIS A 84 -24.85 -0.25 0.89
N GLU A 85 -24.59 -0.68 -0.34
CA GLU A 85 -24.66 -2.10 -0.76
C GLU A 85 -23.72 -3.02 0.04
N ASP A 86 -22.49 -2.56 0.29
CA ASP A 86 -21.47 -3.26 1.09
C ASP A 86 -21.76 -3.22 2.61
N PHE A 87 -22.79 -2.48 3.08
CA PHE A 87 -23.10 -2.40 4.51
C PHE A 87 -23.96 -3.60 4.92
N ILE A 88 -23.49 -4.32 5.94
CA ILE A 88 -24.23 -5.44 6.52
C ILE A 88 -25.29 -4.84 7.45
N GLY A 89 -26.38 -4.35 6.86
CA GLY A 89 -27.46 -3.68 7.59
C GLY A 89 -28.12 -4.55 8.65
N PHE A 90 -28.85 -3.93 9.58
CA PHE A 90 -29.48 -4.59 10.74
C PHE A 90 -30.31 -5.84 10.38
N ALA A 91 -31.05 -5.81 9.26
CA ALA A 91 -31.89 -6.94 8.84
C ALA A 91 -31.09 -8.19 8.42
N LYS A 92 -29.99 -8.01 7.68
CA LYS A 92 -29.06 -9.11 7.35
C LYS A 92 -28.32 -9.59 8.59
N TYR A 93 -28.01 -8.66 9.50
CA TYR A 93 -27.26 -8.95 10.71
C TYR A 93 -27.99 -9.90 11.67
N VAL A 94 -29.29 -9.69 11.90
CA VAL A 94 -30.12 -10.57 12.76
C VAL A 94 -30.20 -11.99 12.22
N GLN A 95 -30.26 -12.18 10.89
CA GLN A 95 -30.28 -13.51 10.27
C GLN A 95 -28.92 -14.22 10.27
N ILE A 96 -27.81 -13.49 10.33
CA ILE A 96 -26.44 -14.04 10.21
C ILE A 96 -25.82 -14.38 11.58
N PHE A 97 -26.34 -13.85 12.69
CA PHE A 97 -25.71 -14.00 14.00
C PHE A 97 -25.96 -15.38 14.63
N VAL A 98 -25.17 -16.35 14.18
CA VAL A 98 -25.04 -17.66 14.81
C VAL A 98 -24.28 -17.50 16.13
N ILE A 99 -24.98 -17.71 17.24
CA ILE A 99 -24.42 -17.68 18.60
C ILE A 99 -23.45 -18.85 18.81
N ARG A 100 -23.80 -20.03 18.29
CA ARG A 100 -22.97 -21.24 18.39
C ARG A 100 -23.31 -22.23 17.29
N LYS A 101 -22.29 -22.95 16.83
CA LYS A 101 -22.46 -24.18 16.05
C LYS A 101 -21.80 -25.34 16.78
N GLY A 102 -22.29 -26.56 16.57
CA GLY A 102 -21.63 -27.75 17.08
C GLY A 102 -22.53 -28.98 17.03
N TRP A 103 -21.91 -30.14 17.22
CA TRP A 103 -22.62 -31.41 17.29
C TRP A 103 -23.36 -31.55 18.63
N LEU A 104 -24.61 -32.02 18.56
CA LEU A 104 -25.38 -32.46 19.72
C LEU A 104 -26.16 -33.72 19.35
N THR A 105 -26.34 -34.60 20.33
CA THR A 105 -27.15 -35.81 20.16
C THR A 105 -28.58 -35.56 20.64
N ILE A 106 -29.59 -35.78 19.79
CA ILE A 106 -30.99 -35.77 20.22
C ILE A 106 -31.34 -37.16 20.76
N ASN A 107 -31.67 -37.24 22.05
CA ASN A 107 -31.91 -38.52 22.74
C ASN A 107 -33.39 -38.97 22.70
N ASN A 108 -34.34 -38.02 22.74
CA ASN A 108 -35.79 -38.29 22.69
C ASN A 108 -36.32 -38.50 21.25
N ILE A 109 -35.66 -39.33 20.44
CA ILE A 109 -36.22 -39.81 19.17
C ILE A 109 -36.70 -41.24 19.42
N SER A 110 -38.02 -41.46 19.26
CA SER A 110 -38.65 -42.78 19.44
C SER A 110 -37.83 -43.89 18.77
N ILE A 111 -37.65 -45.01 19.48
CA ILE A 111 -36.88 -46.18 19.03
C ILE A 111 -37.35 -46.66 17.65
N MET A 112 -38.65 -46.54 17.35
CA MET A 112 -39.24 -46.87 16.05
C MET A 112 -38.83 -45.95 14.89
N LYS A 113 -38.24 -44.78 15.18
CA LYS A 113 -37.77 -43.77 14.21
C LYS A 113 -36.23 -43.64 14.16
N GLY A 114 -35.50 -44.59 14.76
CA GLY A 114 -34.06 -44.75 14.56
C GLY A 114 -33.15 -44.33 15.73
N GLY A 115 -33.68 -44.25 16.96
CA GLY A 115 -32.89 -44.05 18.18
C GLY A 115 -32.21 -42.67 18.29
N ALA A 116 -31.31 -42.53 19.28
CA ALA A 116 -30.53 -41.32 19.50
C ALA A 116 -29.63 -41.03 18.30
N LYS A 117 -29.70 -39.81 17.76
CA LYS A 117 -28.94 -39.39 16.57
C LYS A 117 -28.24 -38.08 16.80
N GLU A 118 -27.04 -37.99 16.25
CA GLU A 118 -26.23 -36.78 16.27
C GLU A 118 -26.59 -35.89 15.07
N TYR A 119 -26.66 -34.59 15.32
CA TYR A 119 -26.93 -33.57 14.31
C TYR A 119 -26.01 -32.37 14.52
N TRP A 120 -25.77 -31.62 13.45
CA TRP A 120 -25.08 -30.35 13.51
C TRP A 120 -26.06 -29.24 13.88
N PHE A 121 -25.91 -28.65 15.06
CA PHE A 121 -26.77 -27.59 15.55
C PHE A 121 -26.20 -26.22 15.24
N VAL A 122 -27.09 -25.30 14.90
CA VAL A 122 -26.84 -23.89 14.67
C VAL A 122 -27.80 -23.11 15.55
N LEU A 123 -27.28 -22.54 16.62
CA LEU A 123 -28.02 -21.66 17.52
C LEU A 123 -27.89 -20.23 17.04
N THR A 124 -29.02 -19.58 16.79
CA THR A 124 -29.13 -18.15 16.46
C THR A 124 -29.85 -17.42 17.58
N ALA A 125 -30.01 -16.10 17.45
CA ALA A 125 -30.78 -15.31 18.42
C ALA A 125 -32.28 -15.64 18.43
N GLU A 126 -32.82 -16.18 17.33
CA GLU A 126 -34.27 -16.41 17.18
C GLU A 126 -34.63 -17.88 17.11
N SER A 127 -33.70 -18.75 16.69
CA SER A 127 -33.96 -20.16 16.50
C SER A 127 -32.77 -21.06 16.85
N LEU A 128 -33.09 -22.28 17.28
CA LEU A 128 -32.19 -23.42 17.30
C LEU A 128 -32.51 -24.32 16.10
N SER A 129 -31.64 -24.31 15.09
CA SER A 129 -31.78 -25.15 13.90
C SER A 129 -30.81 -26.32 13.97
N TRP A 130 -31.14 -27.44 13.33
CA TRP A 130 -30.19 -28.54 13.16
C TRP A 130 -30.23 -29.15 11.77
N PHE A 131 -29.07 -29.64 11.35
CA PHE A 131 -28.77 -30.14 10.01
C PHE A 131 -28.28 -31.58 10.10
N LYS A 132 -28.33 -32.29 8.97
CA LYS A 132 -27.79 -33.65 8.87
C LYS A 132 -26.29 -33.69 9.21
N ASP A 133 -25.55 -32.69 8.76
CA ASP A 133 -24.10 -32.57 8.84
C ASP A 133 -23.67 -31.09 8.90
N ASP A 134 -22.37 -30.86 9.08
CA ASP A 134 -21.72 -29.54 9.18
C ASP A 134 -21.62 -28.79 7.83
N GLU A 135 -21.98 -29.44 6.71
CA GLU A 135 -22.11 -28.78 5.42
C GLU A 135 -23.35 -27.86 5.34
N GLU A 136 -24.28 -27.97 6.30
CA GLU A 136 -25.48 -27.14 6.44
C GLU A 136 -26.41 -27.14 5.20
N LYS A 137 -26.31 -28.16 4.34
CA LYS A 137 -27.11 -28.29 3.11
C LYS A 137 -28.54 -28.78 3.39
N GLU A 138 -28.70 -29.72 4.32
CA GLU A 138 -30.00 -30.34 4.63
C GLU A 138 -30.48 -29.97 6.04
N LYS A 139 -31.28 -28.90 6.13
CA LYS A 139 -31.91 -28.46 7.39
C LYS A 139 -33.03 -29.43 7.78
N LYS A 140 -32.89 -30.09 8.92
CA LYS A 140 -33.88 -31.06 9.44
C LYS A 140 -35.02 -30.38 10.18
N TYR A 141 -34.72 -29.35 10.95
CA TYR A 141 -35.73 -28.59 11.70
C TYR A 141 -35.20 -27.21 12.09
N MET A 142 -36.13 -26.31 12.39
CA MET A 142 -35.88 -24.99 12.95
C MET A 142 -36.84 -24.78 14.11
N LEU A 143 -36.30 -24.66 15.33
CA LEU A 143 -37.07 -24.44 16.55
C LEU A 143 -36.97 -22.96 16.95
N PRO A 144 -38.06 -22.17 16.90
CA PRO A 144 -38.08 -20.81 17.45
C PRO A 144 -37.80 -20.83 18.95
N LEU A 145 -37.03 -19.85 19.44
CA LEU A 145 -36.62 -19.77 20.85
C LEU A 145 -37.67 -19.16 21.79
N ASP A 146 -38.78 -18.67 21.24
CA ASP A 146 -39.86 -18.05 22.00
C ASP A 146 -40.46 -19.02 23.02
N ASN A 147 -40.65 -18.53 24.25
CA ASN A 147 -41.24 -19.28 25.36
C ASN A 147 -40.51 -20.59 25.70
N LEU A 148 -39.23 -20.72 25.36
CA LEU A 148 -38.42 -21.88 25.76
C LEU A 148 -37.69 -21.66 27.07
N LYS A 149 -37.55 -22.73 27.85
CA LYS A 149 -36.67 -22.83 29.02
C LYS A 149 -35.83 -24.09 28.96
N VAL A 150 -34.69 -24.06 29.66
CA VAL A 150 -33.79 -25.20 29.82
C VAL A 150 -33.99 -25.81 31.21
N ARG A 151 -34.06 -27.13 31.31
CA ARG A 151 -34.03 -27.86 32.58
C ARG A 151 -32.99 -28.96 32.57
N ASP A 152 -32.55 -29.33 33.75
CA ASP A 152 -31.71 -30.51 33.97
C ASP A 152 -32.48 -31.80 33.69
N VAL A 153 -31.79 -32.78 33.12
CA VAL A 153 -32.30 -34.15 32.97
C VAL A 153 -31.43 -35.05 33.82
N GLU A 154 -32.05 -35.77 34.75
CA GLU A 154 -31.32 -36.70 35.63
C GLU A 154 -30.60 -37.76 34.80
N LYS A 155 -29.35 -38.04 35.19
CA LYS A 155 -28.51 -39.01 34.50
C LYS A 155 -29.10 -40.41 34.72
N SER A 156 -29.66 -41.01 33.67
CA SER A 156 -30.07 -42.42 33.71
C SER A 156 -28.88 -43.30 34.03
N PHE A 157 -29.06 -44.30 34.91
CA PHE A 157 -28.01 -45.16 35.47
C PHE A 157 -27.15 -45.89 34.42
N MET A 158 -27.63 -45.97 33.17
CA MET A 158 -26.95 -46.62 32.04
C MET A 158 -26.40 -45.65 30.97
N SER A 159 -26.56 -44.33 31.13
CA SER A 159 -26.08 -43.34 30.15
C SER A 159 -24.75 -42.73 30.57
N SER A 160 -23.73 -42.83 29.71
CA SER A 160 -22.45 -42.13 29.90
C SER A 160 -22.54 -40.64 29.56
N LYS A 161 -23.50 -40.23 28.72
CA LYS A 161 -23.65 -38.84 28.22
C LYS A 161 -24.33 -37.92 29.24
N HIS A 162 -23.96 -36.64 29.18
CA HIS A 162 -24.55 -35.55 29.97
C HIS A 162 -25.69 -34.91 29.19
N MET A 163 -26.82 -34.64 29.85
CA MET A 163 -28.06 -34.25 29.17
C MET A 163 -28.68 -32.97 29.74
N PHE A 164 -29.37 -32.24 28.89
CA PHE A 164 -30.28 -31.16 29.27
C PHE A 164 -31.51 -31.19 28.35
N ALA A 165 -32.63 -30.67 28.83
CA ALA A 165 -33.87 -30.62 28.06
C ALA A 165 -34.32 -29.18 27.83
N ILE A 166 -34.76 -28.90 26.61
CA ILE A 166 -35.42 -27.66 26.25
C ILE A 166 -36.93 -27.92 26.18
N PHE A 167 -37.73 -27.13 26.87
CA PHE A 167 -39.19 -27.27 26.91
C PHE A 167 -39.89 -25.93 26.71
N ASN A 168 -41.14 -25.96 26.24
CA ASN A 168 -41.95 -24.78 26.07
C ASN A 168 -42.77 -24.51 27.35
N THR A 169 -42.76 -23.26 27.84
CA THR A 169 -43.47 -22.85 29.05
C THR A 169 -45.00 -22.90 28.91
N GLU A 170 -45.51 -22.78 27.69
CA GLU A 170 -46.94 -22.89 27.37
C GLU A 170 -47.39 -24.33 27.10
N GLN A 171 -46.55 -25.33 27.42
CA GLN A 171 -46.82 -26.76 27.22
C GLN A 171 -47.07 -27.19 25.76
N ARG A 172 -46.64 -26.37 24.80
CA ARG A 172 -46.66 -26.73 23.37
C ARG A 172 -45.60 -27.79 23.06
N ASN A 173 -45.84 -28.58 22.03
CA ASN A 173 -44.81 -29.51 21.54
C ASN A 173 -43.62 -28.74 20.98
N VAL A 174 -42.42 -29.08 21.44
CA VAL A 174 -41.16 -28.44 21.02
C VAL A 174 -40.64 -29.09 19.75
N PHE A 175 -40.76 -30.41 19.65
CA PHE A 175 -40.32 -31.15 18.46
C PHE A 175 -41.24 -32.33 18.20
N LYS A 176 -41.90 -32.32 17.03
CA LYS A 176 -42.89 -33.34 16.64
C LYS A 176 -43.97 -33.48 17.73
N ASP A 177 -44.15 -34.68 18.26
CA ASP A 177 -45.13 -35.00 19.30
C ASP A 177 -44.55 -34.86 20.72
N ASN A 178 -43.28 -34.47 20.85
CA ASN A 178 -42.59 -34.35 22.13
C ASN A 178 -42.71 -32.93 22.71
N ARG A 179 -43.09 -32.87 23.98
CA ARG A 179 -43.20 -31.61 24.77
C ARG A 179 -41.85 -31.01 25.17
N PHE A 180 -40.77 -31.76 25.03
CA PHE A 180 -39.42 -31.32 25.33
C PHE A 180 -38.42 -31.98 24.38
N LEU A 181 -37.30 -31.30 24.14
CA LEU A 181 -36.19 -31.76 23.31
C LEU A 181 -35.01 -32.07 24.22
N GLU A 182 -34.63 -33.35 24.32
CA GLU A 182 -33.45 -33.79 25.08
C GLU A 182 -32.20 -33.76 24.20
N LEU A 183 -31.20 -33.01 24.66
CA LEU A 183 -29.92 -32.84 24.00
C LEU A 183 -28.83 -33.42 24.91
N ALA A 184 -27.97 -34.24 24.33
CA ALA A 184 -26.88 -34.91 25.02
C ALA A 184 -25.52 -34.50 24.44
N CYS A 185 -24.56 -34.29 25.34
CA CYS A 185 -23.15 -34.01 25.05
C CYS A 185 -22.28 -35.08 25.72
N ASP A 186 -21.01 -35.16 25.30
CA ASP A 186 -20.08 -36.15 25.82
C ASP A 186 -19.46 -35.71 27.15
N THR A 187 -19.33 -34.39 27.36
CA THR A 187 -18.76 -33.82 28.60
C THR A 187 -19.72 -32.86 29.31
N LEU A 188 -19.52 -32.68 30.61
CA LEU A 188 -20.25 -31.68 31.40
C LEU A 188 -19.92 -30.24 30.96
N GLU A 189 -18.66 -29.97 30.63
CA GLU A 189 -18.20 -28.67 30.15
C GLU A 189 -18.92 -28.26 28.85
N GLU A 190 -19.12 -29.19 27.92
CA GLU A 190 -19.90 -28.94 26.72
C GLU A 190 -21.36 -28.58 27.03
N VAL A 191 -21.99 -29.28 27.98
CA VAL A 191 -23.35 -28.97 28.43
C VAL A 191 -23.42 -27.55 29.01
N GLU A 192 -22.50 -27.19 29.90
CA GLU A 192 -22.43 -25.84 30.49
C GLU A 192 -22.18 -24.77 29.43
N SER A 193 -21.29 -25.04 28.48
CA SER A 193 -20.96 -24.15 27.37
C SER A 193 -22.16 -23.93 26.42
N TRP A 194 -22.93 -24.99 26.14
CA TRP A 194 -24.20 -24.89 25.40
C TRP A 194 -25.29 -24.16 26.19
N ARG A 195 -25.39 -24.36 27.51
CA ARG A 195 -26.31 -23.61 28.39
C ARG A 195 -25.99 -22.13 28.43
N ALA A 196 -24.71 -21.76 28.55
CA ALA A 196 -24.28 -20.37 28.48
C ALA A 196 -24.66 -19.74 27.13
N SER A 197 -24.55 -20.51 26.05
CA SER A 197 -24.95 -20.08 24.70
C SER A 197 -26.47 -19.90 24.57
N LEU A 198 -27.27 -20.81 25.14
CA LEU A 198 -28.74 -20.74 25.18
C LEU A 198 -29.24 -19.60 26.08
N LEU A 199 -28.60 -19.36 27.22
CA LEU A 199 -28.84 -18.19 28.07
C LEU A 199 -28.54 -16.90 27.31
N ARG A 200 -27.42 -16.88 26.57
CA ARG A 200 -27.10 -15.81 25.61
C ARG A 200 -28.08 -15.76 24.44
N ALA A 201 -28.89 -16.77 24.16
CA ALA A 201 -29.97 -16.67 23.18
C ALA A 201 -31.27 -16.14 23.81
N GLY A 202 -31.36 -16.06 25.14
CA GLY A 202 -32.57 -15.66 25.87
C GLY A 202 -33.39 -16.84 26.41
N VAL A 203 -32.85 -18.07 26.31
CA VAL A 203 -33.46 -19.27 26.88
C VAL A 203 -32.93 -19.48 28.29
N TYR A 204 -33.73 -19.12 29.28
CA TYR A 204 -33.32 -19.16 30.69
C TYR A 204 -33.49 -20.56 31.30
N PRO A 205 -32.64 -20.92 32.28
CA PRO A 205 -32.85 -22.13 33.06
C PRO A 205 -34.15 -22.05 33.87
N GLU A 206 -34.80 -23.20 34.06
CA GLU A 206 -35.88 -23.37 35.03
C GLU A 206 -35.31 -23.08 36.43
N ARG A 207 -35.93 -22.14 37.15
CA ARG A 207 -35.40 -21.72 38.46
C ARG A 207 -35.37 -22.92 39.40
N ALA A 208 -34.17 -23.34 39.81
CA ALA A 208 -34.01 -24.15 41.01
C ALA A 208 -34.48 -23.30 42.20
N SER A 209 -35.53 -23.75 42.86
CA SER A 209 -36.05 -23.15 44.08
C SER A 209 -35.09 -23.38 45.25
N SER A 210 -33.98 -22.64 45.33
CA SER A 210 -33.20 -22.31 46.55
C SER A 210 -31.78 -21.83 46.23
N GLY A 211 -31.46 -20.57 46.54
CA GLY A 211 -30.06 -20.09 46.60
C GLY A 211 -29.90 -18.62 46.22
N PRO A 212 -29.11 -17.82 46.97
CA PRO A 212 -29.02 -16.38 46.74
C PRO A 212 -28.31 -16.08 45.42
N SER A 213 -28.80 -15.03 44.76
CA SER A 213 -28.29 -14.45 43.53
C SER A 213 -26.80 -14.09 43.62
N GLU A 214 -25.91 -15.01 43.22
CA GLU A 214 -24.50 -14.70 42.99
C GLU A 214 -24.33 -13.90 41.69
N ASN A 215 -24.05 -12.61 41.84
CA ASN A 215 -23.05 -11.80 41.11
C ASN A 215 -22.63 -12.18 39.67
N PHE A 216 -23.54 -12.55 38.77
CA PHE A 216 -23.27 -12.50 37.32
C PHE A 216 -23.36 -11.05 36.82
N SER A 217 -22.23 -10.35 36.93
CA SER A 217 -22.04 -8.90 36.75
C SER A 217 -22.10 -8.37 35.30
N MET A 218 -22.65 -9.09 34.33
CA MET A 218 -22.94 -8.53 33.00
C MET A 218 -24.23 -9.14 32.44
N ASP A 219 -25.19 -8.29 32.06
CA ASP A 219 -26.42 -8.73 31.39
C ASP A 219 -26.06 -9.38 30.03
N PRO A 220 -26.33 -10.68 29.81
CA PRO A 220 -26.03 -11.36 28.55
C PRO A 220 -26.75 -10.76 27.33
N GLN A 221 -27.78 -9.93 27.55
CA GLN A 221 -28.42 -9.15 26.50
C GLN A 221 -27.61 -7.91 26.12
N LEU A 222 -26.93 -7.28 27.08
CA LEU A 222 -26.05 -6.13 26.83
C LEU A 222 -24.82 -6.53 26.03
N GLU A 223 -24.16 -7.64 26.39
CA GLU A 223 -23.00 -8.16 25.65
C GLU A 223 -23.32 -8.38 24.16
N ARG A 224 -24.51 -8.92 23.86
CA ARG A 224 -25.00 -9.09 22.48
C ARG A 224 -25.21 -7.77 21.76
N LYS A 225 -25.84 -6.80 22.43
CA LYS A 225 -26.08 -5.47 21.84
C LYS A 225 -24.75 -4.77 21.53
N VAL A 226 -23.75 -4.92 22.40
CA VAL A 226 -22.39 -4.41 22.18
C VAL A 226 -21.73 -5.07 20.98
N GLU A 227 -21.79 -6.40 20.89
CA GLU A 227 -21.19 -7.15 19.77
C GLU A 227 -21.86 -6.82 18.43
N THR A 228 -23.19 -6.67 18.43
CA THR A 228 -23.94 -6.22 17.25
C THR A 228 -23.46 -4.85 16.79
N ILE A 229 -23.35 -3.89 17.72
CA ILE A 229 -22.86 -2.55 17.40
C ILE A 229 -21.42 -2.60 16.88
N ARG A 230 -20.55 -3.40 17.50
CA ARG A 230 -19.14 -3.54 17.09
C ARG A 230 -19.03 -3.95 15.62
N ASN A 231 -19.72 -4.99 15.23
CA ASN A 231 -19.62 -5.50 13.87
C ASN A 231 -20.29 -4.59 12.84
N LEU A 232 -21.37 -3.88 13.20
CA LEU A 232 -21.93 -2.83 12.35
C LEU A 232 -20.91 -1.70 12.15
N VAL A 233 -20.23 -1.27 13.23
CA VAL A 233 -19.14 -0.29 13.14
C VAL A 233 -18.05 -0.79 12.21
N ASP A 234 -17.59 -2.04 12.38
CA ASP A 234 -16.53 -2.61 11.55
C ASP A 234 -16.93 -2.69 10.08
N SER A 235 -18.16 -3.11 9.77
CA SER A 235 -18.71 -3.14 8.41
C SER A 235 -18.73 -1.75 7.80
N TYR A 236 -19.24 -0.73 8.52
CA TYR A 236 -19.29 0.63 7.99
C TYR A 236 -17.89 1.24 7.83
N MET A 237 -16.99 1.01 8.79
CA MET A 237 -15.61 1.49 8.72
C MET A 237 -14.84 0.86 7.55
N ALA A 238 -15.14 -0.38 7.16
CA ALA A 238 -14.56 -1.00 5.97
C ALA A 238 -14.91 -0.22 4.69
N ILE A 239 -16.15 0.25 4.58
CA ILE A 239 -16.64 1.07 3.46
C ILE A 239 -15.92 2.42 3.44
N VAL A 240 -15.89 3.12 4.58
CA VAL A 240 -15.19 4.41 4.70
C VAL A 240 -13.72 4.26 4.34
N ASN A 241 -13.05 3.23 4.86
CA ASN A 241 -11.64 2.97 4.57
C ASN A 241 -11.40 2.67 3.08
N LYS A 242 -12.29 1.94 2.41
CA LYS A 242 -12.24 1.68 0.97
C LYS A 242 -12.36 3.00 0.18
N CYS A 243 -13.30 3.85 0.55
CA CYS A 243 -13.51 5.16 -0.06
C CYS A 243 -12.31 6.09 0.12
N ILE A 244 -11.80 6.24 1.34
CA ILE A 244 -10.65 7.11 1.63
C ILE A 244 -9.39 6.64 0.90
N ARG A 245 -9.10 5.32 0.89
CA ARG A 245 -7.94 4.77 0.16
C ARG A 245 -7.99 5.02 -1.34
N ASP A 246 -9.18 5.16 -1.93
CA ASP A 246 -9.36 5.46 -3.34
C ASP A 246 -9.30 6.97 -3.64
N LEU A 247 -9.99 7.79 -2.83
CA LEU A 247 -10.08 9.23 -3.03
C LEU A 247 -8.79 9.98 -2.67
N MET A 248 -8.01 9.48 -1.71
CA MET A 248 -6.78 10.14 -1.26
C MET A 248 -5.74 10.30 -2.38
N PRO A 249 -5.29 9.21 -3.05
CA PRO A 249 -4.34 9.35 -4.16
C PRO A 249 -4.87 10.20 -5.31
N LYS A 250 -6.17 10.10 -5.62
CA LYS A 250 -6.81 10.91 -6.68
C LYS A 250 -6.79 12.40 -6.37
N SER A 251 -7.10 12.77 -5.13
CA SER A 251 -7.07 14.16 -4.67
C SER A 251 -5.67 14.74 -4.73
N ILE A 252 -4.67 14.00 -4.24
CA ILE A 252 -3.25 14.40 -4.30
C ILE A 252 -2.78 14.55 -5.75
N MET A 253 -3.09 13.58 -6.61
CA MET A 253 -2.70 13.60 -8.01
C MET A 253 -3.28 14.82 -8.74
N HIS A 254 -4.58 15.06 -8.59
CA HIS A 254 -5.26 16.15 -9.27
C HIS A 254 -4.86 17.52 -8.71
N LEU A 255 -4.90 17.70 -7.39
CA LEU A 255 -4.70 19.01 -6.78
C LEU A 255 -3.24 19.38 -6.61
N MET A 256 -2.32 18.43 -6.54
CA MET A 256 -0.90 18.72 -6.31
C MET A 256 -0.05 18.37 -7.51
N ILE A 257 0.03 17.09 -7.87
CA ILE A 257 1.02 16.63 -8.85
C ILE A 257 0.75 17.21 -10.24
N ASN A 258 -0.48 17.08 -10.73
CA ASN A 258 -0.86 17.60 -12.05
C ASN A 258 -0.78 19.13 -12.07
N ASN A 259 -1.22 19.80 -11.01
CA ASN A 259 -1.16 21.26 -10.95
C ASN A 259 0.28 21.80 -10.91
N VAL A 260 1.18 21.16 -10.15
CA VAL A 260 2.61 21.52 -10.12
C VAL A 260 3.25 21.25 -11.49
N LYS A 261 2.90 20.14 -12.14
CA LYS A 261 3.36 19.84 -13.51
C LYS A 261 2.90 20.92 -14.50
N GLU A 262 1.64 21.31 -14.46
CA GLU A 262 1.09 22.38 -15.32
C GLU A 262 1.79 23.71 -15.06
N PHE A 263 1.96 24.07 -13.78
CA PHE A 263 2.68 25.27 -13.36
C PHE A 263 4.11 25.34 -13.90
N ILE A 264 4.87 24.25 -13.78
CA ILE A 264 6.24 24.17 -14.29
C ILE A 264 6.29 24.38 -15.81
N ASN A 265 5.32 23.85 -16.55
CA ASN A 265 5.31 23.93 -18.02
C ASN A 265 4.77 25.27 -18.54
N ALA A 266 3.81 25.88 -17.85
CA ALA A 266 3.07 27.04 -18.36
C ALA A 266 3.44 28.37 -17.72
N GLU A 267 3.81 28.38 -16.42
CA GLU A 267 3.90 29.62 -15.63
C GLU A 267 5.31 29.89 -15.10
N LEU A 268 6.08 28.86 -14.79
CA LEU A 268 7.41 29.00 -14.17
C LEU A 268 8.33 29.95 -14.95
N LEU A 269 8.35 29.83 -16.28
CA LEU A 269 9.16 30.69 -17.14
C LEU A 269 8.78 32.17 -16.99
N ALA A 270 7.47 32.46 -17.02
CA ALA A 270 6.97 33.83 -16.84
C ALA A 270 7.34 34.38 -15.46
N GLN A 271 7.27 33.54 -14.41
CA GLN A 271 7.65 33.95 -13.06
C GLN A 271 9.15 34.26 -12.96
N LEU A 272 10.02 33.43 -13.53
CA LEU A 272 11.46 33.67 -13.57
C LEU A 272 11.80 34.98 -14.29
N TYR A 273 11.13 35.28 -15.41
CA TYR A 273 11.31 36.55 -16.10
C TYR A 273 10.83 37.77 -15.30
N SER A 274 9.86 37.59 -14.41
CA SER A 274 9.34 38.64 -13.53
C SER A 274 10.11 38.80 -12.21
N ALA A 275 10.96 37.84 -11.86
CA ALA A 275 11.59 37.73 -10.54
C ALA A 275 12.75 38.72 -10.30
N GLY A 276 13.20 39.46 -11.32
CA GLY A 276 14.20 40.51 -11.14
C GLY A 276 15.12 40.71 -12.34
N ASP A 277 16.39 41.02 -12.07
CA ASP A 277 17.42 41.22 -13.09
C ASP A 277 17.80 39.89 -13.74
N GLN A 278 17.38 39.74 -15.00
CA GLN A 278 17.60 38.55 -15.82
C GLN A 278 19.10 38.27 -16.03
N ASN A 279 19.94 39.31 -16.06
CA ASN A 279 21.37 39.12 -16.23
C ASN A 279 21.98 38.50 -14.98
N ALA A 280 21.62 39.04 -13.81
CA ALA A 280 22.07 38.54 -12.52
C ALA A 280 21.61 37.09 -12.27
N LEU A 281 20.45 36.68 -12.78
CA LEU A 281 19.94 35.32 -12.67
C LEU A 281 20.79 34.31 -13.47
N MET A 282 21.34 34.76 -14.60
CA MET A 282 22.15 33.98 -15.53
C MET A 282 23.65 34.07 -15.24
N ASP A 283 24.05 34.56 -14.05
CA ASP A 283 25.44 34.55 -13.61
C ASP A 283 25.97 33.12 -13.54
N GLU A 284 27.08 32.87 -14.24
CA GLU A 284 27.76 31.58 -14.28
C GLU A 284 28.43 31.26 -12.93
N SER A 285 28.49 29.97 -12.59
CA SER A 285 29.26 29.53 -11.44
C SER A 285 30.77 29.73 -11.66
N GLN A 286 31.52 29.94 -10.58
CA GLN A 286 32.98 30.13 -10.63
C GLN A 286 33.70 28.95 -11.32
N GLU A 287 33.21 27.72 -11.12
CA GLU A 287 33.74 26.53 -11.78
C GLU A 287 33.53 26.59 -13.31
N GLN A 288 32.35 27.02 -13.77
CA GLN A 288 32.09 27.18 -15.21
C GLN A 288 32.93 28.29 -15.82
N VAL A 289 33.10 29.42 -15.11
CA VAL A 289 33.96 30.52 -15.54
C VAL A 289 35.40 30.03 -15.72
N GLN A 290 35.96 29.35 -14.72
CA GLN A 290 37.33 28.80 -14.78
C GLN A 290 37.48 27.78 -15.91
N ARG A 291 36.51 26.87 -16.06
CA ARG A 291 36.53 25.86 -17.12
C ARG A 291 36.47 26.50 -18.51
N ARG A 292 35.65 27.54 -18.68
CA ARG A 292 35.58 28.31 -19.93
C ARG A 292 36.92 28.97 -20.23
N GLU A 293 37.54 29.61 -19.24
CA GLU A 293 38.85 30.25 -19.40
C GLU A 293 39.96 29.25 -19.76
N GLU A 294 39.97 28.06 -19.15
CA GLU A 294 40.91 26.98 -19.47
C GLU A 294 40.74 26.47 -20.90
N VAL A 295 39.48 26.26 -21.34
CA VAL A 295 39.16 25.84 -22.70
C VAL A 295 39.61 26.90 -23.71
N LEU A 296 39.34 28.18 -23.45
CA LEU A 296 39.78 29.28 -24.31
C LEU A 296 41.30 29.37 -24.42
N ARG A 297 42.01 29.23 -23.30
CA ARG A 297 43.47 29.22 -23.25
C ARG A 297 44.05 28.06 -24.06
N THR A 298 43.51 26.86 -23.87
CA THR A 298 43.93 25.65 -24.59
C THR A 298 43.67 25.79 -26.08
N HIS A 299 42.50 26.31 -26.46
CA HIS A 299 42.15 26.55 -27.85
C HIS A 299 43.09 27.55 -28.51
N HIS A 300 43.47 28.63 -27.81
CA HIS A 300 44.44 29.60 -28.33
C HIS A 300 45.82 28.96 -28.55
N ALA A 301 46.33 28.24 -27.56
CA ALA A 301 47.61 27.53 -27.68
C ALA A 301 47.61 26.51 -28.83
N LEU A 302 46.51 25.78 -29.03
CA LEU A 302 46.37 24.84 -30.15
C LEU A 302 46.37 25.56 -31.51
N LYS A 303 45.73 26.74 -31.62
CA LYS A 303 45.77 27.54 -32.84
C LYS A 303 47.18 28.04 -33.14
N GLU A 304 47.91 28.50 -32.14
CA GLU A 304 49.31 28.92 -32.30
C GLU A 304 50.20 27.74 -32.73
N ALA A 305 50.06 26.58 -32.08
CA ALA A 305 50.80 25.38 -32.47
C ALA A 305 50.52 24.96 -33.91
N LEU A 306 49.27 25.03 -34.37
CA LEU A 306 48.91 24.76 -35.77
C LEU A 306 49.54 25.77 -36.74
N ALA A 307 49.59 27.05 -36.38
CA ALA A 307 50.26 28.07 -37.19
C ALA A 307 51.75 27.76 -37.34
N ILE A 308 52.43 27.45 -36.22
CA ILE A 308 53.86 27.08 -36.22
C ILE A 308 54.12 25.85 -37.12
N ILE A 309 53.26 24.83 -37.06
CA ILE A 309 53.39 23.65 -37.94
C ILE A 309 53.22 24.04 -39.41
N GLY A 310 52.25 24.92 -39.72
CA GLY A 310 52.05 25.46 -41.07
C GLY A 310 53.29 26.21 -41.58
N ASP A 311 53.90 27.02 -40.73
CA ASP A 311 55.12 27.76 -41.05
C ASP A 311 56.30 26.82 -41.30
N ILE A 312 56.53 25.81 -40.44
CA ILE A 312 57.58 24.81 -40.66
C ILE A 312 57.37 24.07 -41.99
N SER A 313 56.14 23.67 -42.30
CA SER A 313 55.82 22.95 -43.54
C SER A 313 56.04 23.78 -44.80
N THR A 314 55.96 25.11 -44.72
CA THR A 314 56.17 26.01 -45.87
C THR A 314 57.60 26.53 -45.96
N THR A 315 58.34 26.57 -44.85
CA THR A 315 59.67 27.19 -44.76
C THR A 315 60.81 26.17 -44.83
N THR A 316 60.55 24.87 -44.67
CA THR A 316 61.60 23.84 -44.73
C THR A 316 61.67 23.17 -46.11
N VAL A 317 62.89 23.06 -46.66
CA VAL A 317 63.16 22.37 -47.92
C VAL A 317 63.77 21.00 -47.62
N SER A 318 63.15 19.93 -48.11
CA SER A 318 63.73 18.59 -48.04
C SER A 318 64.93 18.51 -48.99
N THR A 319 66.12 18.30 -48.43
CA THR A 319 67.32 17.99 -49.21
C THR A 319 67.32 16.50 -49.55
N PRO A 320 67.50 16.10 -50.82
CA PRO A 320 67.65 14.69 -51.17
C PRO A 320 68.90 14.12 -50.50
N LEU A 321 68.81 12.86 -50.08
CA LEU A 321 69.93 12.15 -49.48
C LEU A 321 71.14 12.19 -50.43
N PRO A 322 72.36 12.46 -49.92
CA PRO A 322 73.56 12.44 -50.74
C PRO A 322 73.74 11.03 -51.35
N PRO A 323 74.31 10.92 -52.57
CA PRO A 323 74.53 9.62 -53.19
C PRO A 323 75.39 8.72 -52.30
N PRO A 324 75.20 7.39 -52.32
CA PRO A 324 75.98 6.46 -51.52
C PRO A 324 77.48 6.66 -51.80
N VAL A 325 78.28 6.81 -50.74
CA VAL A 325 79.72 6.96 -50.84
C VAL A 325 80.33 5.64 -51.32
N ASP A 326 81.10 5.68 -52.39
CA ASP A 326 81.82 4.50 -52.89
C ASP A 326 82.99 4.16 -51.96
N ASN A 327 82.85 3.05 -51.23
CA ASN A 327 83.83 2.54 -50.27
C ASN A 327 84.87 1.60 -50.92
N SER A 328 85.02 1.64 -52.24
CA SER A 328 85.98 0.83 -53.01
C SER A 328 87.47 1.03 -52.64
N TRP A 329 87.79 2.02 -51.79
CA TRP A 329 89.13 2.31 -51.27
C TRP A 329 89.48 1.59 -49.95
N LEU A 330 88.55 0.85 -49.35
CA LEU A 330 88.81 0.07 -48.14
C LEU A 330 89.15 -1.39 -48.52
N SER A 331 90.44 -1.69 -48.65
CA SER A 331 90.94 -3.07 -48.76
C SER A 331 90.59 -3.89 -47.51
N PRO A 332 90.31 -5.21 -47.65
CA PRO A 332 89.75 -6.02 -46.58
C PRO A 332 90.83 -6.44 -45.58
N VAL A 333 90.94 -5.70 -44.47
CA VAL A 333 91.74 -6.16 -43.32
C VAL A 333 90.82 -6.91 -42.36
N SER A 334 90.91 -8.24 -42.47
CA SER A 334 90.73 -9.28 -41.44
C SER A 334 90.03 -8.89 -40.13
N SER A 335 88.83 -9.45 -39.91
CA SER A 335 88.25 -9.73 -38.57
C SER A 335 89.04 -10.86 -37.85
N PRO A 336 88.81 -11.24 -36.56
CA PRO A 336 87.74 -10.87 -35.59
C PRO A 336 88.35 -10.48 -34.19
N ILE A 337 87.66 -10.20 -33.06
CA ILE A 337 86.49 -10.78 -32.36
C ILE A 337 85.98 -9.76 -31.26
N PRO A 338 84.99 -10.03 -30.39
CA PRO A 338 83.74 -9.27 -30.32
C PRO A 338 83.49 -8.54 -28.98
N PHE A 339 82.72 -7.46 -28.98
CA PHE A 339 81.94 -7.10 -27.78
C PHE A 339 80.51 -6.72 -28.17
N LYS A 340 79.56 -7.51 -27.67
CA LYS A 340 78.13 -7.26 -27.79
C LYS A 340 77.73 -6.16 -26.80
N SER A 341 77.00 -5.16 -27.27
CA SER A 341 75.91 -4.57 -26.48
C SER A 341 74.76 -4.22 -27.42
N GLN A 342 73.57 -4.70 -27.03
CA GLN A 342 72.32 -4.67 -27.80
C GLN A 342 71.78 -3.24 -27.89
N LEU A 343 71.49 -2.78 -29.11
CA LEU A 343 70.58 -1.65 -29.35
C LEU A 343 69.20 -2.23 -29.70
N HIS A 344 68.25 -2.05 -28.79
CA HIS A 344 66.83 -2.29 -29.08
C HIS A 344 66.24 -1.07 -29.80
N SER A 345 65.68 -1.35 -30.97
CA SER A 345 64.90 -0.46 -31.83
C SER A 345 63.61 0.01 -31.14
N CYS A 346 63.25 1.28 -31.36
CA CYS A 346 61.87 1.76 -31.24
C CYS A 346 61.50 2.49 -32.53
N HIS A 347 60.82 1.76 -33.43
CA HIS A 347 60.12 2.31 -34.58
C HIS A 347 58.80 2.95 -34.14
N PHE A 348 58.63 4.24 -34.38
CA PHE A 348 57.30 4.86 -34.43
C PHE A 348 56.83 4.94 -35.89
N HIS A 349 55.85 4.13 -36.25
CA HIS A 349 55.12 4.21 -37.51
C HIS A 349 53.97 5.22 -37.37
N GLY A 350 54.09 6.36 -38.03
CA GLY A 350 52.98 7.28 -38.25
C GLY A 350 51.97 6.69 -39.23
N ARG A 351 50.69 6.59 -38.84
CA ARG A 351 49.58 6.45 -39.77
C ARG A 351 48.70 7.69 -39.72
N ILE A 352 48.81 8.46 -40.80
CA ILE A 352 47.91 9.55 -41.18
C ILE A 352 46.55 8.96 -41.52
N TYR A 353 45.51 9.30 -40.76
CA TYR A 353 44.12 9.07 -41.18
C TYR A 353 43.62 10.28 -41.97
N LYS A 354 43.59 10.14 -43.30
CA LYS A 354 42.78 11.00 -44.17
C LYS A 354 41.30 10.75 -43.88
N ARG A 355 40.60 11.71 -43.27
CA ARG A 355 39.13 11.71 -43.23
C ARG A 355 38.63 12.42 -44.50
N ARG A 356 37.98 11.65 -45.39
CA ARG A 356 37.30 12.12 -46.59
C ARG A 356 36.26 13.19 -46.22
N GLN A 357 36.35 14.34 -46.87
CA GLN A 357 35.21 15.21 -47.11
C GLN A 357 34.30 14.51 -48.13
N ASN A 358 33.08 14.16 -47.72
CA ASN A 358 31.99 13.95 -48.66
C ASN A 358 31.19 15.25 -48.68
N ALA A 359 31.40 16.03 -49.74
CA ALA A 359 30.46 17.02 -50.21
C ALA A 359 29.33 16.30 -50.95
N SER A 360 28.10 16.73 -50.74
CA SER A 360 27.02 16.62 -51.71
C SER A 360 26.02 17.77 -51.51
N PRO A 361 25.35 18.20 -52.59
CA PRO A 361 25.37 19.59 -53.00
C PRO A 361 24.07 20.33 -52.70
N GLU A 362 24.17 21.67 -52.76
CA GLU A 362 23.06 22.58 -52.98
C GLU A 362 22.15 22.10 -54.12
N MET A 363 20.85 22.18 -53.89
CA MET A 363 19.86 22.29 -54.96
C MET A 363 18.98 23.50 -54.66
N ASN A 364 19.22 24.58 -55.41
CA ASN A 364 18.24 25.64 -55.61
C ASN A 364 17.15 25.13 -56.55
N ARG A 365 15.90 25.14 -56.08
CA ARG A 365 14.74 25.68 -56.77
C ARG A 365 13.64 26.00 -55.77
#